data_AF-A0A967XJH8-F1
#
_entry.id   AF-A0A967XJH8-F1
#
_cell.length_a   1.000
_cell.length_b   1.000
_cell.length_c   1.000
_cell.angle_alpha   90.00
_cell.angle_beta   90.00
_cell.angle_gamma   90.00
#
_symmetry.space_group_name_H-M   'P 1'
#
loop_
_entity.id
_entity.type
_entity.pdbx_description
1 polymer ?
#
loop_
_entity_poly.entity_id
_entity_poly.type
_entity_poly.pdbx_seq_one_letter_code
_entity_poly.pdbx_strand_id
1 'polypeptide(L)' 'MILVDQHPIGRTPRSNAATYTGVFDGIRKLFSGVPEARVRGYGPGRFSFNVKGGRCEHCGGDGAIRV' A
#
# COMPACT_ATOMS: atom_id res chain seq x y z
N MET A 1 8.39 -0.27 -29.26
CA MET A 1 9.34 0.61 -28.56
C MET A 1 8.81 0.85 -27.17
N ILE A 2 9.66 0.77 -26.14
CA ILE A 2 9.28 1.18 -24.79
C ILE A 2 9.82 2.58 -24.58
N LEU A 3 8.94 3.52 -24.21
CA LEU A 3 9.31 4.88 -23.84
C LEU A 3 9.56 4.91 -22.34
N VAL A 4 10.77 5.33 -21.96
CA VAL A 4 11.12 5.64 -20.58
C VAL A 4 11.39 7.13 -20.54
N ASP A 5 10.54 7.87 -19.82
CA ASP A 5 10.62 9.31 -19.70
C ASP A 5 10.63 9.73 -18.22
N GLN A 6 10.54 11.03 -17.96
CA GLN A 6 10.57 11.60 -16.62
C GLN A 6 9.17 11.96 -16.09
N HIS A 7 8.10 11.52 -16.75
CA HIS A 7 6.77 11.75 -16.20
C HIS A 7 6.62 11.05 -14.86
N PRO A 8 5.89 11.66 -13.92
CA PRO A 8 5.71 11.08 -12.59
C PRO A 8 4.98 9.73 -12.69
N ILE A 9 5.45 8.74 -11.94
CA ILE A 9 4.84 7.40 -11.84
C ILE A 9 3.40 7.43 -11.31
N GLY A 10 3.03 8.49 -10.60
CA GLY A 10 1.69 8.73 -10.10
C GLY A 10 1.53 10.16 -9.60
N ARG A 11 0.29 10.64 -9.54
CA ARG A 11 -0.03 12.03 -9.16
C ARG A 11 -0.46 12.20 -7.70
N THR A 12 -0.47 11.11 -6.93
CA THR A 12 -0.91 11.10 -5.52
C THR A 12 0.19 10.51 -4.63
N PRO A 13 0.26 10.89 -3.33
CA PRO A 13 1.19 10.29 -2.37
C PRO A 13 1.02 8.78 -2.18
N ARG A 14 -0.11 8.23 -2.62
CA ARG A 14 -0.41 6.78 -2.58
C ARG A 14 0.38 5.98 -3.61
N SER A 15 0.94 6.64 -4.63
CA SER A 15 1.83 5.99 -5.57
C SER A 15 3.28 6.12 -5.10
N ASN A 16 3.92 4.99 -4.86
CA ASN A 16 5.33 4.89 -4.55
C ASN A 16 5.98 3.76 -5.36
N ALA A 17 7.30 3.61 -5.25
CA ALA A 17 8.04 2.58 -5.99
C ALA A 17 7.51 1.16 -5.73
N ALA A 18 7.06 0.87 -4.51
CA ALA A 18 6.60 -0.47 -4.14
C ALA A 18 5.22 -0.80 -4.73
N THR A 19 4.31 0.18 -4.79
CA THR A 19 3.02 0.03 -5.47
C THR A 19 3.17 0.00 -6.98
N TYR A 20 4.10 0.78 -7.54
CA TYR A 20 4.31 0.88 -8.98
C TYR A 20 4.92 -0.39 -9.57
N THR A 21 5.89 -0.98 -8.88
CA THR A 21 6.53 -2.25 -9.29
C THR A 21 5.73 -3.50 -8.92
N GLY A 22 4.68 -3.38 -8.10
CA GLY A 22 3.87 -4.49 -7.61
C GLY A 22 4.50 -5.28 -6.45
N VAL A 23 5.73 -4.98 -6.03
CA VAL A 23 6.39 -5.68 -4.90
C VAL A 23 5.61 -5.54 -3.59
N PHE A 24 4.85 -4.45 -3.42
CA PHE A 24 4.02 -4.24 -2.24
C PHE A 24 2.95 -5.33 -2.07
N ASP A 25 2.45 -5.93 -3.16
CA ASP A 25 1.48 -7.03 -3.08
C ASP A 25 2.09 -8.28 -2.45
N GLY A 26 3.35 -8.57 -2.80
CA GLY A 26 4.13 -9.63 -2.18
C GLY A 26 4.36 -9.38 -0.68
N ILE A 27 4.72 -8.15 -0.31
CA ILE A 27 4.90 -7.75 1.10
C ILE A 27 3.59 -7.94 1.89
N ARG A 28 2.46 -7.43 1.38
CA ARG A 28 1.16 -7.59 2.05
C ARG A 28 0.77 -9.06 2.23
N LYS A 29 1.06 -9.90 1.24
CA LYS A 29 0.83 -11.36 1.32
C LYS A 29 1.69 -11.98 2.42
N LEU A 30 2.98 -11.63 2.47
CA LEU A 30 3.90 -12.10 3.51
C LEU A 30 3.40 -11.73 4.91
N PHE A 31 3.00 -10.47 5.13
CA PHE A 31 2.49 -10.00 6.42
C PHE A 31 1.17 -10.66 6.81
N SER A 32 0.28 -10.95 5.86
CA SER A 32 -0.94 -11.74 6.15
C SER A 32 -0.64 -13.18 6.57
N GLY A 33 0.57 -13.66 6.29
CA GLY A 33 1.03 -15.00 6.62
C GLY A 33 1.57 -15.16 8.04
N VAL A 34 1.84 -14.09 8.79
CA VAL A 34 2.42 -14.20 10.16
C VAL A 34 1.39 -14.74 11.16
N PRO A 35 1.79 -15.46 12.23
CA PRO A 35 0.87 -16.09 13.17
C PRO A 35 -0.17 -15.12 13.75
N GLU A 36 0.25 -13.92 14.14
CA GLU A 36 -0.60 -12.90 14.75
C GLU A 36 -1.65 -12.38 13.77
N ALA A 37 -1.28 -12.23 12.49
CA ALA A 37 -2.21 -11.82 11.45
C ALA A 37 -3.28 -12.89 11.21
N ARG A 38 -2.89 -14.17 11.20
CA ARG A 38 -3.82 -15.31 11.03
C ARG A 38 -4.80 -15.40 12.19
N VAL A 39 -4.31 -15.32 13.44
CA VAL A 39 -5.16 -15.37 14.64
C VAL A 39 -6.19 -14.24 14.65
N ARG A 40 -5.82 -13.06 14.12
CA ARG A 40 -6.71 -11.89 14.04
C ARG A 40 -7.57 -11.85 12.76
N GLY A 41 -7.46 -12.84 11.87
CA GLY A 41 -8.19 -12.87 10.60
C GLY A 41 -7.77 -11.78 9.59
N TYR A 42 -6.53 -11.29 9.68
CA TYR A 42 -6.02 -10.22 8.83
C TYR A 42 -5.57 -10.73 7.46
N GLY A 43 -6.37 -10.48 6.43
CA GLY A 43 -5.97 -10.70 5.03
C GLY A 43 -5.01 -9.61 4.50
N PRO A 44 -4.47 -9.78 3.28
CA PRO A 44 -3.55 -8.81 2.65
C PRO A 44 -4.10 -7.39 2.53
N GLY A 45 -5.43 -7.24 2.50
CA GLY A 45 -6.10 -5.94 2.49
C GLY A 45 -5.86 -5.12 3.77
N ARG A 46 -5.68 -5.79 4.92
CA ARG A 46 -5.38 -5.13 6.20
C ARG A 46 -4.03 -4.39 6.18
N PHE A 47 -3.11 -4.81 5.32
CA PHE A 47 -1.78 -4.21 5.20
C PHE A 47 -1.69 -3.21 4.03
N SER A 48 -2.82 -2.82 3.45
CA SER A 48 -2.88 -1.80 2.41
C SER A 48 -3.34 -0.48 2.99
N PHE A 49 -2.58 0.58 2.69
CA PHE A 49 -2.98 1.95 3.03
C PHE A 49 -4.09 2.49 2.09
N ASN A 50 -4.35 1.82 0.97
CA ASN A 50 -5.34 2.27 -0.02
C ASN A 50 -6.79 1.92 0.33
N VAL A 51 -7.01 0.99 1.27
CA VAL A 51 -8.35 0.49 1.64
C VAL A 51 -8.62 0.69 3.12
N LYS A 52 -9.90 0.87 3.48
CA LYS A 52 -10.33 1.02 4.86
C LYS A 52 -10.07 -0.23 5.69
N GLY A 53 -9.95 -0.05 6.99
CA GLY A 53 -9.86 -1.12 7.99
C GLY A 53 -8.45 -1.40 8.50
N GLY A 54 -7.42 -1.22 7.67
CA GLY A 54 -6.01 -1.39 8.06
C GLY A 54 -5.18 -0.12 8.07
N ARG A 55 -5.59 0.88 7.29
CA ARG A 55 -4.92 2.17 7.18
C ARG A 55 -5.24 3.08 8.37
N CYS A 56 -4.44 4.13 8.54
CA CYS A 56 -4.80 5.24 9.41
C CYS A 56 -6.00 5.99 8.82
N GLU A 57 -7.14 5.99 9.51
CA GLU A 57 -8.35 6.69 9.05
C GLU A 57 -8.22 8.22 9.17
N HIS A 58 -7.36 8.72 10.06
CA HIS A 58 -7.14 10.15 10.25
C HIS A 58 -6.53 10.83 9.00
N CYS A 59 -5.53 10.20 8.37
CA CYS A 59 -4.95 10.68 7.11
C CYS A 59 -5.47 9.91 5.89
N GLY A 60 -6.46 9.02 6.04
CA GLY A 60 -7.00 8.20 4.96
C GLY A 60 -5.96 7.29 4.26
N GLY A 61 -4.83 7.01 4.93
CA GLY A 61 -3.71 6.25 4.36
C GLY A 61 -2.68 7.07 3.59
N ASP A 62 -2.79 8.41 3.55
CA ASP A 62 -1.86 9.26 2.79
C ASP A 62 -0.52 9.50 3.52
N GLY A 63 -0.43 9.16 4.80
CA GLY A 63 0.77 9.35 5.63
C GLY A 63 1.02 10.78 6.11
N ALA A 64 0.25 11.76 5.60
CA ALA A 64 0.25 13.14 6.06
C ALA A 64 -1.16 13.75 5.93
N ILE A 65 -1.46 14.76 6.74
CA ILE A 65 -2.67 15.58 6.60
C ILE A 65 -2.25 16.82 5.81
N ARG A 66 -2.85 17.03 4.64
CA ARG A 66 -2.63 18.28 3.91
C ARG A 66 -3.37 19.38 4.67
N VAL A 67 -2.59 20.31 5.21
CA VAL A 67 -3.06 21.57 5.81
C VAL A 67 -3.09 22.63 4.70
#